data_AF-A0A7W1A0M8-F1
#
_entry.id   AF-A0A7W1A0M8-F1
#
_cell.length_a   1.000
_cell.length_b   1.000
_cell.length_c   1.000
_cell.angle_alpha   90.00
_cell.angle_beta   90.00
_cell.angle_gamma   90.00
#
_symmetry.space_group_name_H-M   'P 1'
#
loop_
_entity.id
_entity.type
_entity.pdbx_description
1 polymer ?
#
loop_
_entity_poly.entity_id
_entity_poly.type
_entity_poly.pdbx_seq_one_letter_code
_entity_poly.pdbx_strand_id
1 'polypeptide(L)'
;MTENLYLAPSDGTFDVQRVRDWLDARPDAFELAENTYEIANSPTYADLQYADVIAGKTSSGTFVRIAPHEILVVNEGGTQSLRSAIDFLTWLASDYDLRVRTGWGGERDVTEELRVNGVASHYAERIRSTDLEWTRQLREVGFFSDLSYGHDTSVSLDQARRDRAAADEAAIVAYLGSGRLYRAGDTLATNMAGDVLGPADVLTDGLYLWPVQLAAQVRDHHVRLPRHFLRHARSNGFRVPSVDLAALPSSKNIPRLTADEIGWYTRPPEQSDSSSLRVAHGLATTRTLLRSGFADVVYRGFTRGGKAVLATLTMRHSDSYDELVERLRFDHPGIARLLHIGAADPESGQGFRDELVEVEPAGRSILDRAPLPEASAIRCGIEVAPILEAFHEVARPLHGLAPEVIYVDDDLRFTQLTPRSRQFVASVDLRSGGPTSYKLPYSGYEALVLGRGSDESGDVFALCASLFHAVTGKHPFGSQLPEIVQRIAAKQPLPYMGSAAFGAILASGLDADPNKRPTASELAAMLLKLS
;
A
#
# COMPACT_ATOMS: atom_id res chain seq x y z
N MET A 1 -2.80 14.30 43.30
CA MET A 1 -4.02 14.42 42.48
C MET A 1 -4.32 15.90 42.37
N THR A 2 -4.68 16.38 41.19
CA THR A 2 -5.08 17.78 41.00
C THR A 2 -6.55 17.91 41.38
N GLU A 3 -6.94 19.00 42.03
CA GLU A 3 -8.32 19.20 42.47
C GLU A 3 -9.24 19.56 41.29
N ASN A 4 -10.55 19.32 41.45
CA ASN A 4 -11.55 19.80 40.50
C ASN A 4 -11.68 21.32 40.60
N LEU A 5 -11.95 21.99 39.48
CA LEU A 5 -12.11 23.44 39.40
C LEU A 5 -13.54 23.80 39.03
N TYR A 6 -14.14 24.69 39.82
CA TYR A 6 -15.45 25.29 39.58
C TYR A 6 -15.21 26.75 39.18
N LEU A 7 -15.53 27.08 37.94
CA LEU A 7 -15.22 28.35 37.30
C LEU A 7 -16.53 29.09 37.05
N ALA A 8 -16.72 30.24 37.67
CA ALA A 8 -17.88 31.10 37.43
C ALA A 8 -17.41 32.47 36.93
N PRO A 9 -18.10 33.12 35.98
CA PRO A 9 -17.75 34.49 35.63
C PRO A 9 -18.01 35.40 36.83
N SER A 10 -17.17 36.41 37.03
CA SER A 10 -17.40 37.45 38.03
C SER A 10 -18.68 38.22 37.72
N ASP A 11 -18.92 38.49 36.43
CA ASP A 11 -20.10 39.19 35.93
C ASP A 11 -20.76 38.42 34.76
N GLY A 12 -22.10 38.33 34.78
CA GLY A 12 -22.89 37.77 33.67
C GLY A 12 -22.87 36.25 33.56
N THR A 13 -22.77 35.76 32.32
CA THR A 13 -22.79 34.32 31.95
C THR A 13 -21.74 34.02 30.90
N PHE A 14 -21.25 32.78 30.86
CA PHE A 14 -20.44 32.30 29.74
C PHE A 14 -21.24 32.31 28.45
N ASP A 15 -20.59 32.70 27.35
CA ASP A 15 -21.05 32.34 26.01
C ASP A 15 -20.76 30.86 25.78
N VAL A 16 -21.75 30.02 26.08
CA VAL A 16 -21.65 28.55 25.98
C VAL A 16 -21.25 28.14 24.56
N GLN A 17 -21.76 28.81 23.53
CA GLN A 17 -21.45 28.45 22.15
C GLN A 17 -19.98 28.75 21.84
N ARG A 18 -19.44 29.89 22.29
CA ARG A 18 -18.02 30.21 22.15
C ARG A 18 -17.10 29.20 22.86
N VAL A 19 -17.48 28.74 24.05
CA VAL A 19 -16.74 27.70 24.78
C VAL A 19 -16.76 26.37 24.03
N ARG A 20 -17.92 25.96 23.53
CA ARG A 20 -18.06 24.77 22.69
C ARG A 20 -17.25 24.89 21.40
N ASP A 21 -17.28 26.05 20.76
CA ASP A 21 -16.54 26.31 19.52
C ASP A 21 -15.03 26.20 19.72
N TRP A 22 -14.52 26.63 20.87
CA TRP A 22 -13.12 26.45 21.24
C TRP A 22 -12.78 24.97 21.42
N LEU A 23 -13.60 24.22 22.15
CA LEU A 23 -13.38 22.79 22.41
C LEU A 23 -13.55 21.95 21.14
N ASP A 24 -14.53 22.23 20.28
CA ASP A 24 -14.73 21.55 19.00
C ASP A 24 -13.58 21.80 18.00
N ALA A 25 -12.81 22.88 18.19
CA ALA A 25 -11.62 23.18 17.38
C ALA A 25 -10.37 22.42 17.87
N ARG A 26 -10.40 21.86 19.08
CA ARG A 26 -9.28 21.11 19.66
C ARG A 26 -9.27 19.67 19.12
N PRO A 27 -8.14 19.19 18.60
CA PRO A 27 -8.04 17.83 18.09
C PRO A 27 -7.89 16.79 19.19
N ASP A 28 -7.48 17.20 20.39
CA ASP A 28 -7.39 16.39 21.59
C ASP A 28 -8.65 16.49 22.47
N ALA A 29 -9.76 17.02 21.95
CA ALA A 29 -11.01 17.10 22.68
C ALA A 29 -12.21 16.57 21.89
N PHE A 30 -13.18 16.01 22.59
CA PHE A 30 -14.43 15.53 22.00
C PHE A 30 -15.61 15.66 22.96
N GLU A 31 -16.82 15.77 22.42
CA GLU A 31 -18.06 15.86 23.20
C GLU A 31 -18.54 14.45 23.58
N LEU A 32 -18.62 14.18 24.88
CA LEU A 32 -19.10 12.92 25.46
C LEU A 32 -20.63 12.88 25.55
N ALA A 33 -21.19 14.01 25.96
CA ALA A 33 -22.62 14.25 26.13
C ALA A 33 -22.88 15.73 25.93
N GLU A 34 -24.14 16.13 25.86
CA GLU A 34 -24.50 17.54 25.67
C GLU A 34 -23.79 18.43 26.71
N ASN A 35 -23.00 19.40 26.23
CA ASN A 35 -22.21 20.33 27.04
C ASN A 35 -21.18 19.67 27.97
N THR A 36 -20.82 18.41 27.72
CA THR A 36 -19.77 17.70 28.45
C THR A 36 -18.70 17.24 27.48
N TYR A 37 -17.51 17.79 27.63
CA TYR A 37 -16.35 17.49 26.80
C TYR A 37 -15.31 16.73 27.60
N GLU A 38 -14.53 15.94 26.90
CA GLU A 38 -13.28 15.42 27.40
C GLU A 38 -12.12 16.08 26.67
N ILE A 39 -11.12 16.53 27.43
CA ILE A 39 -9.79 16.92 26.95
C ILE A 39 -8.85 15.74 27.20
N ALA A 40 -8.58 15.02 26.13
CA ALA A 40 -7.68 13.89 26.07
C ALA A 40 -6.21 14.35 26.00
N ASN A 41 -5.29 13.39 26.10
CA ASN A 41 -3.84 13.66 26.07
C ASN A 41 -3.34 14.09 24.68
N SER A 42 -3.97 13.56 23.62
CA SER A 42 -3.57 13.74 22.22
C SER A 42 -4.74 13.41 21.29
N PRO A 43 -4.68 13.77 20.00
CA PRO A 43 -5.74 13.43 19.04
C PRO A 43 -5.98 11.91 18.92
N THR A 44 -4.92 11.12 18.81
CA THR A 44 -5.04 9.64 18.77
C THR A 44 -5.69 9.08 20.03
N TYR A 45 -5.42 9.69 21.19
CA TYR A 45 -6.04 9.27 22.44
C TYR A 45 -7.50 9.73 22.54
N ALA A 46 -7.85 10.88 21.96
CA ALA A 46 -9.23 11.33 21.86
C ALA A 46 -10.08 10.35 21.03
N ASP A 47 -9.56 9.87 19.89
CA ASP A 47 -10.23 8.88 19.05
C ASP A 47 -10.43 7.54 19.79
N LEU A 48 -9.40 7.08 20.51
CA LEU A 48 -9.47 5.89 21.36
C LEU A 48 -10.56 6.00 22.43
N GLN A 49 -10.55 7.09 23.20
CA GLN A 49 -11.52 7.29 24.27
C GLN A 49 -12.94 7.46 23.71
N TYR A 50 -13.07 8.12 22.56
CA TYR A 50 -14.36 8.23 21.89
C TYR A 50 -14.91 6.86 21.47
N ALA A 51 -14.06 5.99 20.91
CA ALA A 51 -14.44 4.61 20.57
C ALA A 51 -14.87 3.80 21.80
N ASP A 52 -14.13 3.92 22.91
CA ASP A 52 -14.44 3.26 24.17
C ASP A 52 -15.77 3.74 24.76
N VAL A 53 -16.04 5.05 24.70
CA VAL A 53 -17.31 5.63 25.16
C VAL A 53 -18.49 5.17 24.32
N ILE A 54 -18.35 5.12 22.99
CA ILE A 54 -19.39 4.54 22.11
C ILE A 54 -19.63 3.07 22.43
N ALA A 55 -18.58 2.33 22.80
CA ALA A 55 -18.67 0.94 23.24
C ALA A 55 -19.20 0.78 24.69
N GLY A 56 -19.61 1.86 25.35
CA GLY A 56 -20.18 1.84 26.71
C GLY A 56 -19.15 1.69 27.83
N LYS A 57 -17.86 1.91 27.55
CA LYS A 57 -16.80 1.92 28.56
C LYS A 57 -16.65 3.31 29.18
N THR A 58 -16.04 3.34 30.36
CA THR A 58 -15.68 4.58 31.05
C THR A 58 -14.41 5.16 30.46
N SER A 59 -14.42 6.45 30.16
CA SER A 59 -13.22 7.18 29.82
C SER A 59 -12.47 7.68 31.06
N SER A 60 -11.17 7.96 30.89
CA SER A 60 -10.30 8.55 31.90
C SER A 60 -9.55 9.72 31.27
N GLY A 61 -9.80 10.93 31.77
CA GLY A 61 -9.31 12.15 31.15
C GLY A 61 -9.64 13.38 31.97
N THR A 62 -9.49 14.55 31.36
CA THR A 62 -9.98 15.79 31.97
C THR A 62 -11.35 16.11 31.39
N PHE A 63 -12.37 16.24 32.22
CA PHE A 63 -13.72 16.53 31.75
C PHE A 63 -14.07 18.01 31.95
N VAL A 64 -14.72 18.60 30.97
CA VAL A 64 -15.24 19.98 31.02
C VAL A 64 -16.74 19.93 30.88
N ARG A 65 -17.47 20.29 31.93
CA ARG A 65 -18.93 20.46 31.89
C ARG A 65 -19.26 21.93 31.81
N ILE A 66 -20.03 22.30 30.80
CA ILE A 66 -20.31 23.69 30.45
C ILE A 66 -21.73 24.03 30.86
N ALA A 67 -21.90 25.04 31.70
CA ALA A 67 -23.19 25.69 31.94
C ALA A 67 -23.03 27.22 31.86
N PRO A 68 -24.12 27.97 31.61
CA PRO A 68 -24.05 29.43 31.48
C PRO A 68 -23.45 30.15 32.71
N HIS A 69 -23.65 29.60 33.91
CA HIS A 69 -23.23 30.24 35.15
C HIS A 69 -21.98 29.60 35.78
N GLU A 70 -21.61 28.39 35.37
CA GLU A 70 -20.49 27.67 35.96
C GLU A 70 -19.94 26.65 34.95
N ILE A 71 -18.61 26.57 34.84
CA ILE A 71 -17.89 25.52 34.12
C ILE A 71 -17.16 24.69 35.16
N LEU A 72 -17.39 23.37 35.14
CA LEU A 72 -16.69 22.42 35.99
C LEU A 72 -15.60 21.72 35.17
N VAL A 73 -14.36 21.79 35.66
CA VAL A 73 -13.22 21.02 35.13
C VAL A 73 -12.86 19.93 36.13
N VAL A 74 -13.08 18.67 35.73
CA VAL A 74 -12.76 17.48 36.53
C VAL A 74 -11.41 16.92 36.07
N ASN A 75 -10.43 16.94 36.97
CA ASN A 75 -9.03 16.62 36.65
C ASN A 75 -8.69 15.15 36.99
N GLU A 76 -9.17 14.21 36.18
CA GLU A 76 -8.94 12.75 36.38
C GLU A 76 -7.90 12.14 35.43
N GLY A 77 -7.21 12.98 34.65
CA GLY A 77 -6.29 12.57 33.58
C GLY A 77 -4.81 12.48 33.95
N GLY A 78 -4.02 11.92 33.02
CA GLY A 78 -2.56 11.90 33.07
C GLY A 78 -1.94 13.28 32.81
N THR A 79 -0.61 13.37 32.94
CA THR A 79 0.16 14.63 32.83
C THR A 79 -0.16 15.43 31.56
N GLN A 80 -0.34 14.76 30.41
CA GLN A 80 -0.62 15.43 29.13
C GLN A 80 -2.04 16.01 29.05
N SER A 81 -3.07 15.28 29.50
CA SER A 81 -4.46 15.79 29.58
C SER A 81 -4.54 17.01 30.48
N LEU A 82 -3.85 16.96 31.64
CA LEU A 82 -3.78 18.11 32.54
C LEU A 82 -3.03 19.29 31.88
N ARG A 83 -1.99 19.01 31.09
CA ARG A 83 -1.30 20.05 30.31
C ARG A 83 -2.20 20.69 29.25
N SER A 84 -3.02 19.91 28.54
CA SER A 84 -4.01 20.46 27.60
C SER A 84 -5.13 21.23 28.32
N ALA A 85 -5.53 20.79 29.51
CA ALA A 85 -6.50 21.51 30.34
C ALA A 85 -5.98 22.90 30.76
N ILE A 86 -4.67 23.05 30.98
CA ILE A 86 -4.07 24.37 31.23
C ILE A 86 -4.28 25.32 30.04
N ASP A 87 -4.22 24.86 28.79
CA ASP A 87 -4.49 25.70 27.62
C ASP A 87 -5.95 26.21 27.64
N PHE A 88 -6.89 25.32 27.96
CA PHE A 88 -8.31 25.68 28.09
C PHE A 88 -8.54 26.71 29.19
N LEU A 89 -7.99 26.47 30.38
CA LEU A 89 -8.13 27.39 31.51
C LEU A 89 -7.48 28.75 31.24
N THR A 90 -6.31 28.75 30.60
CA THR A 90 -5.59 29.99 30.24
C THR A 90 -6.38 30.80 29.22
N TRP A 91 -6.92 30.13 28.20
CA TRP A 91 -7.81 30.77 27.23
C TRP A 91 -9.06 31.34 27.92
N LEU A 92 -9.74 30.54 28.74
CA LEU A 92 -10.96 30.97 29.42
C LEU A 92 -10.71 32.17 30.34
N ALA A 93 -9.61 32.17 31.09
CA ALA A 93 -9.22 33.29 31.96
C ALA A 93 -8.76 34.53 31.19
N SER A 94 -8.39 34.40 29.91
CA SER A 94 -8.10 35.55 29.04
C SER A 94 -9.36 36.21 28.48
N ASP A 95 -10.44 35.44 28.35
CA ASP A 95 -11.72 35.89 27.78
C ASP A 95 -12.73 36.32 28.86
N TYR A 96 -12.58 35.84 30.09
CA TYR A 96 -13.50 36.09 31.22
C TYR A 96 -12.74 36.43 32.49
N ASP A 97 -13.26 37.37 33.31
CA ASP A 97 -12.85 37.47 34.70
C ASP A 97 -13.54 36.36 35.50
N LEU A 98 -12.75 35.51 36.14
CA LEU A 98 -13.21 34.25 36.72
C LEU A 98 -13.13 34.28 38.25
N ARG A 99 -14.17 33.77 38.89
CA ARG A 99 -14.13 33.24 40.26
C ARG A 99 -13.85 31.75 40.19
N VAL A 100 -12.84 31.32 40.93
CA VAL A 100 -12.35 29.93 40.88
C VAL A 100 -12.41 29.29 42.26
N ARG A 101 -13.13 28.18 42.34
CA ARG A 101 -13.21 27.35 43.56
C ARG A 101 -12.66 25.96 43.31
N THR A 102 -12.03 25.36 44.33
CA THR A 102 -11.43 24.02 44.28
C THR A 102 -11.92 23.13 45.42
N GLY A 103 -11.56 21.84 45.37
CA GLY A 103 -12.02 20.82 46.32
C GLY A 103 -13.34 20.16 45.91
N TRP A 104 -13.74 19.12 46.64
CA TRP A 104 -15.03 18.45 46.41
C TRP A 104 -16.17 19.44 46.69
N GLY A 105 -17.00 19.74 45.68
CA GLY A 105 -18.08 20.73 45.80
C GLY A 105 -17.66 22.22 45.75
N GLY A 106 -16.38 22.52 45.53
CA GLY A 106 -15.89 23.90 45.39
C GLY A 106 -15.86 24.66 46.72
N GLU A 107 -15.38 24.02 47.78
CA GLU A 107 -15.35 24.54 49.16
C GLU A 107 -14.24 25.59 49.38
N ARG A 108 -13.17 25.57 48.58
CA ARG A 108 -12.03 26.49 48.71
C ARG A 108 -12.05 27.52 47.59
N ASP A 109 -12.16 28.81 47.93
CA ASP A 109 -11.97 29.90 46.96
C ASP A 109 -10.47 30.17 46.76
N VAL A 110 -10.01 30.09 45.52
CA VAL A 110 -8.60 30.35 45.12
C VAL A 110 -8.50 31.48 44.09
N THR A 111 -9.56 32.28 43.95
CA THR A 111 -9.68 33.30 42.90
C THR A 111 -8.49 34.26 42.90
N GLU A 112 -8.15 34.83 44.06
CA GLU A 112 -7.07 35.81 44.14
C GLU A 112 -5.68 35.17 43.95
N GLU A 113 -5.51 33.94 44.44
CA GLU A 113 -4.27 33.16 44.26
C GLU A 113 -3.97 32.93 42.77
N LEU A 114 -4.99 32.53 42.00
CA LEU A 114 -4.85 32.28 40.56
C LEU A 114 -4.84 33.56 39.73
N ARG A 115 -5.45 34.65 40.21
CA ARG A 115 -5.35 35.96 39.55
C ARG A 115 -3.92 36.51 39.62
N VAL A 116 -3.25 36.36 40.76
CA VAL A 116 -1.87 36.83 40.95
C VAL A 116 -0.87 35.94 40.22
N ASN A 117 -1.02 34.61 40.33
CA ASN A 117 -0.01 33.66 39.84
C ASN A 117 -0.32 33.08 38.45
N GLY A 118 -1.51 33.35 37.91
CA GLY A 118 -2.05 32.75 36.69
C GLY A 118 -2.64 31.35 36.93
N VAL A 119 -3.69 30.98 36.20
CA VAL A 119 -4.40 29.70 36.35
C VAL A 119 -3.49 28.47 36.20
N ALA A 120 -2.41 28.57 35.42
CA ALA A 120 -1.44 27.50 35.26
C ALA A 120 -0.73 27.16 36.59
N SER A 121 -0.58 28.10 37.52
CA SER A 121 0.12 27.88 38.81
C SER A 121 -0.56 26.83 39.70
N HIS A 122 -1.83 26.52 39.44
CA HIS A 122 -2.55 25.43 40.10
C HIS A 122 -1.92 24.06 39.82
N TYR A 123 -1.15 23.93 38.73
CA TYR A 123 -0.56 22.68 38.28
C TYR A 123 0.93 22.63 38.60
N ALA A 124 1.40 21.44 39.00
CA ALA A 124 2.81 21.20 39.29
C ALA A 124 3.71 21.52 38.08
N GLU A 125 4.95 21.98 38.32
CA GLU A 125 5.92 22.34 37.27
C GLU A 125 6.10 21.27 36.20
N ARG A 126 6.14 19.99 36.61
CA ARG A 126 6.25 18.85 35.68
C ARG A 126 5.09 18.79 34.67
N ILE A 127 3.88 19.20 35.05
CA ILE A 127 2.72 19.25 34.16
C ILE A 127 2.86 20.46 33.24
N ARG A 128 3.17 21.64 33.80
CA ARG A 128 3.31 22.89 33.02
C ARG A 128 4.39 22.80 31.93
N SER A 129 5.51 22.16 32.25
CA SER A 129 6.65 21.93 31.34
C SER A 129 6.48 20.72 30.42
N THR A 130 5.38 19.96 30.54
CA THR A 130 5.14 18.82 29.65
C THR A 130 4.94 19.33 28.22
N ASP A 131 5.73 18.78 27.31
CA ASP A 131 5.64 19.07 25.89
C ASP A 131 4.44 18.31 25.27
N LEU A 132 3.64 19.02 24.49
CA LEU A 132 2.53 18.43 23.73
C LEU A 132 3.03 18.08 22.34
N GLU A 133 3.79 16.99 22.23
CA GLU A 133 4.50 16.61 20.99
C GLU A 133 3.58 16.57 19.76
N TRP A 134 2.33 16.14 19.95
CA TRP A 134 1.32 16.06 18.89
C TRP A 134 1.02 17.41 18.22
N THR A 135 1.33 18.54 18.88
CA THR A 135 1.15 19.89 18.30
C THR A 135 2.13 20.18 17.17
N ARG A 136 3.25 19.45 17.09
CA ARG A 136 4.28 19.56 16.05
C ARG A 136 4.22 18.43 15.02
N GLN A 137 3.13 17.67 15.01
CA GLN A 137 2.93 16.52 14.11
C GLN A 137 1.72 16.76 13.21
N LEU A 138 1.72 16.09 12.06
CA LEU A 138 0.54 15.98 11.22
C LEU A 138 -0.52 15.10 11.89
N ARG A 139 -1.78 15.43 11.66
CA ARG A 139 -2.93 14.79 12.32
C ARG A 139 -3.60 13.79 11.38
N GLU A 140 -3.64 12.53 11.77
CA GLU A 140 -4.25 11.46 10.97
C GLU A 140 -5.78 11.48 11.12
N VAL A 141 -6.51 11.34 10.01
CA VAL A 141 -7.97 11.22 9.96
C VAL A 141 -8.35 10.13 8.95
N GLY A 142 -9.33 9.30 9.31
CA GLY A 142 -9.90 8.29 8.39
C GLY A 142 -9.15 6.96 8.30
N PHE A 143 -8.22 6.70 9.22
CA PHE A 143 -7.48 5.44 9.33
C PHE A 143 -8.24 4.45 10.23
N PHE A 144 -9.45 4.05 9.83
CA PHE A 144 -10.35 3.19 10.61
C PHE A 144 -9.76 1.81 10.88
N SER A 145 -9.94 1.29 12.11
CA SER A 145 -9.24 0.09 12.61
C SER A 145 -9.57 -1.21 11.88
N ASP A 146 -10.72 -1.29 11.23
CA ASP A 146 -11.22 -2.44 10.48
C ASP A 146 -10.76 -2.48 9.02
N LEU A 147 -10.01 -1.47 8.57
CA LEU A 147 -9.49 -1.37 7.21
C LEU A 147 -8.01 -1.80 7.16
N SER A 148 -7.57 -2.33 6.02
CA SER A 148 -6.20 -2.84 5.85
C SER A 148 -5.09 -1.78 6.01
N TYR A 149 -5.46 -0.51 5.93
CA TYR A 149 -4.61 0.66 6.13
C TYR A 149 -4.91 1.40 7.44
N GLY A 150 -5.75 0.80 8.30
CA GLY A 150 -6.18 1.36 9.57
C GLY A 150 -5.09 1.43 10.64
N HIS A 151 -5.45 2.04 11.75
CA HIS A 151 -4.69 1.89 13.00
C HIS A 151 -5.54 1.15 14.01
N ASP A 152 -4.95 0.17 14.71
CA ASP A 152 -5.63 -0.65 15.73
C ASP A 152 -6.29 0.17 16.84
N THR A 153 -5.87 1.43 16.98
CA THR A 153 -6.33 2.38 18.00
C THR A 153 -7.39 3.37 17.49
N SER A 154 -7.82 3.25 16.23
CA SER A 154 -8.85 4.11 15.64
C SER A 154 -10.25 3.55 15.84
N VAL A 155 -11.24 4.44 15.76
CA VAL A 155 -12.66 4.09 15.62
C VAL A 155 -12.86 3.16 14.41
N SER A 156 -13.78 2.20 14.49
CA SER A 156 -14.12 1.38 13.32
C SER A 156 -14.98 2.15 12.32
N LEU A 157 -14.96 1.73 11.06
CA LEU A 157 -15.78 2.34 10.01
C LEU A 157 -17.28 2.28 10.36
N ASP A 158 -17.73 1.14 10.90
CA ASP A 158 -19.13 0.93 11.31
C ASP A 158 -19.55 1.90 12.42
N GLN A 159 -18.70 2.09 13.44
CA GLN A 159 -18.95 3.06 14.52
C GLN A 159 -18.99 4.50 14.02
N ALA A 160 -18.23 4.82 12.97
CA ALA A 160 -18.21 6.15 12.36
C ALA A 160 -19.36 6.36 11.36
N ARG A 161 -20.10 5.31 10.99
CA ARG A 161 -21.17 5.38 9.98
C ARG A 161 -22.37 6.21 10.47
N ARG A 162 -23.07 6.84 9.53
CA ARG A 162 -24.34 7.54 9.79
C ARG A 162 -25.43 7.07 8.84
N ASP A 163 -26.67 7.18 9.29
CA ASP A 163 -27.84 6.86 8.46
C ASP A 163 -28.09 7.88 7.35
N ARG A 164 -27.51 9.09 7.46
CA ARG A 164 -27.75 10.20 6.55
C ARG A 164 -26.50 11.01 6.30
N ALA A 165 -26.43 11.55 5.09
CA ALA A 165 -25.39 12.46 4.64
C ALA A 165 -25.23 13.69 5.55
N ALA A 166 -24.01 14.20 5.65
CA ALA A 166 -23.77 15.51 6.25
C ALA A 166 -24.30 16.64 5.34
N ALA A 167 -24.68 17.79 5.92
CA ALA A 167 -25.16 18.94 5.14
C ALA A 167 -24.14 19.41 4.09
N ASP A 168 -22.85 19.37 4.42
CA ASP A 168 -21.74 19.80 3.54
C ASP A 168 -21.04 18.62 2.85
N GLU A 169 -21.66 17.44 2.76
CA GLU A 169 -20.99 16.20 2.36
C GLU A 169 -20.29 16.29 1.00
N ALA A 170 -20.95 16.86 -0.02
CA ALA A 170 -20.35 17.04 -1.33
C ALA A 170 -19.08 17.91 -1.29
N ALA A 171 -19.07 18.96 -0.45
CA ALA A 171 -17.91 19.82 -0.28
C ALA A 171 -16.78 19.11 0.50
N ILE A 172 -17.13 18.29 1.49
CA ILE A 172 -16.18 17.45 2.23
C ILE A 172 -15.50 16.45 1.28
N VAL A 173 -16.28 15.74 0.46
CA VAL A 173 -15.75 14.76 -0.51
C VAL A 173 -14.82 15.45 -1.51
N ALA A 174 -15.22 16.61 -2.05
CA ALA A 174 -14.37 17.39 -2.94
C ALA A 174 -13.06 17.85 -2.26
N TYR A 175 -13.15 18.31 -1.00
CA TYR A 175 -11.98 18.70 -0.21
C TYR A 175 -10.99 17.53 -0.07
N LEU A 176 -11.48 16.37 0.38
CA LEU A 176 -10.68 15.16 0.58
C LEU A 176 -10.01 14.70 -0.73
N GLY A 177 -10.74 14.75 -1.85
CA GLY A 177 -10.21 14.38 -3.17
C GLY A 177 -9.21 15.39 -3.75
N SER A 178 -9.18 16.62 -3.25
CA SER A 178 -8.25 17.68 -3.68
C SER A 178 -6.95 17.75 -2.86
N GLY A 179 -6.77 16.83 -1.90
CA GLY A 179 -5.58 16.75 -1.06
C GLY A 179 -4.28 16.66 -1.86
N ARG A 180 -3.21 17.22 -1.31
CA ARG A 180 -1.86 17.08 -1.89
C ARG A 180 -1.33 15.69 -1.57
N LEU A 181 -0.69 15.04 -2.54
CA LEU A 181 -0.02 13.77 -2.31
C LEU A 181 1.07 13.95 -1.24
N TYR A 182 0.88 13.34 -0.07
CA TYR A 182 1.90 13.27 0.96
C TYR A 182 2.77 12.04 0.72
N ARG A 183 2.18 10.84 0.57
CA ARG A 183 2.92 9.60 0.35
C ARG A 183 2.22 8.75 -0.70
N ALA A 184 2.97 8.30 -1.69
CA ALA A 184 2.46 7.43 -2.75
C ALA A 184 2.25 5.99 -2.26
N GLY A 185 1.14 5.38 -2.67
CA GLY A 185 0.86 3.96 -2.45
C GLY A 185 1.55 3.06 -3.47
N ASP A 186 2.08 1.92 -3.00
CA ASP A 186 2.61 0.83 -3.84
C ASP A 186 1.61 -0.33 -4.02
N THR A 187 0.34 -0.06 -3.69
CA THR A 187 -0.81 -0.97 -3.80
C THR A 187 -2.02 -0.18 -4.28
N LEU A 188 -3.03 -0.89 -4.75
CA LEU A 188 -4.32 -0.29 -5.11
C LEU A 188 -5.20 -0.12 -3.88
N ALA A 189 -5.88 1.01 -3.82
CA ALA A 189 -6.97 1.29 -2.91
C ALA A 189 -8.28 0.80 -3.53
N THR A 190 -9.12 0.13 -2.72
CA THR A 190 -10.48 -0.24 -3.10
C THR A 190 -11.50 0.39 -2.15
N ASN A 191 -12.73 0.59 -2.64
CA ASN A 191 -13.87 0.84 -1.77
C ASN A 191 -14.38 -0.47 -1.14
N MET A 192 -15.45 -0.39 -0.33
CA MET A 192 -16.08 -1.55 0.29
C MET A 192 -16.78 -2.49 -0.71
N ALA A 193 -17.14 -1.98 -1.89
CA ALA A 193 -17.71 -2.78 -2.98
C ALA A 193 -16.65 -3.55 -3.78
N GLY A 194 -15.36 -3.28 -3.54
CA GLY A 194 -14.24 -3.88 -4.26
C GLY A 194 -13.78 -3.07 -5.48
N ASP A 195 -14.43 -1.95 -5.79
CA ASP A 195 -14.02 -1.10 -6.91
C ASP A 195 -12.67 -0.43 -6.61
N VAL A 196 -11.77 -0.46 -7.59
CA VAL A 196 -10.47 0.20 -7.49
C VAL A 196 -10.65 1.72 -7.59
N LEU A 197 -10.15 2.43 -6.58
CA LEU A 197 -10.17 3.89 -6.49
C LEU A 197 -8.89 4.54 -7.06
N GLY A 198 -7.85 3.74 -7.27
CA GLY A 198 -6.53 4.19 -7.70
C GLY A 198 -5.43 3.69 -6.74
N PRO A 199 -4.24 4.33 -6.73
CA PRO A 199 -3.17 3.99 -5.79
C PRO A 199 -3.59 4.30 -4.35
N ALA A 200 -3.14 3.52 -3.37
CA ALA A 200 -3.39 3.73 -1.94
C ALA A 200 -2.58 4.90 -1.37
N ASP A 201 -2.77 6.07 -1.95
CA ASP A 201 -2.09 7.30 -1.62
C ASP A 201 -2.57 7.87 -0.27
N VAL A 202 -1.65 8.48 0.46
CA VAL A 202 -1.94 9.32 1.63
C VAL A 202 -1.86 10.78 1.18
N LEU A 203 -2.93 11.52 1.47
CA LEU A 203 -3.11 12.91 1.09
C LEU A 203 -3.01 13.86 2.29
N THR A 204 -2.73 15.13 2.04
CA THR A 204 -2.61 16.17 3.08
C THR A 204 -3.13 17.54 2.64
N ASP A 205 -3.54 18.34 3.61
CA ASP A 205 -3.75 19.80 3.50
C ASP A 205 -2.65 20.62 4.21
N GLY A 206 -1.59 19.95 4.70
CA GLY A 206 -0.51 20.55 5.48
C GLY A 206 -0.70 20.50 7.00
N LEU A 207 -1.90 20.15 7.48
CA LEU A 207 -2.18 19.94 8.91
C LEU A 207 -2.68 18.51 9.19
N TYR A 208 -3.50 17.98 8.29
CA TYR A 208 -4.10 16.65 8.36
C TYR A 208 -3.53 15.72 7.30
N LEU A 209 -3.54 14.42 7.62
CA LEU A 209 -3.26 13.32 6.72
C LEU A 209 -4.48 12.42 6.64
N TRP A 210 -4.80 11.94 5.44
CA TRP A 210 -5.88 10.96 5.24
C TRP A 210 -5.60 10.02 4.07
N PRO A 211 -6.12 8.78 4.10
CA PRO A 211 -6.05 7.87 2.98
C PRO A 211 -7.00 8.33 1.86
N VAL A 212 -6.63 8.11 0.59
CA VAL A 212 -7.46 8.48 -0.58
C VAL A 212 -8.87 7.88 -0.52
N GLN A 213 -9.01 6.70 0.10
CA GLN A 213 -10.29 6.02 0.29
C GLN A 213 -11.29 6.82 1.12
N LEU A 214 -10.83 7.73 2.00
CA LEU A 214 -11.70 8.46 2.93
C LEU A 214 -12.82 9.21 2.20
N ALA A 215 -12.54 9.77 1.02
CA ALA A 215 -13.54 10.46 0.21
C ALA A 215 -14.68 9.52 -0.21
N ALA A 216 -14.36 8.30 -0.64
CA ALA A 216 -15.34 7.28 -0.98
C ALA A 216 -16.12 6.83 0.27
N GLN A 217 -15.45 6.66 1.41
CA GLN A 217 -16.13 6.28 2.66
C GLN A 217 -17.16 7.33 3.11
N VAL A 218 -16.84 8.61 2.99
CA VAL A 218 -17.79 9.69 3.29
C VAL A 218 -18.95 9.72 2.30
N ARG A 219 -18.68 9.57 0.99
CA ARG A 219 -19.70 9.61 -0.06
C ARG A 219 -20.65 8.42 -0.02
N ASP A 220 -20.10 7.22 0.17
CA ASP A 220 -20.83 5.96 -0.03
C ASP A 220 -21.42 5.43 1.29
N HIS A 221 -20.84 5.83 2.44
CA HIS A 221 -21.24 5.34 3.77
C HIS A 221 -21.55 6.46 4.78
N HIS A 222 -21.55 7.73 4.38
CA HIS A 222 -21.87 8.89 5.24
C HIS A 222 -21.03 8.96 6.52
N VAL A 223 -19.79 8.49 6.43
CA VAL A 223 -18.88 8.40 7.57
C VAL A 223 -18.70 9.75 8.25
N ARG A 224 -18.75 9.74 9.58
CA ARG A 224 -18.53 10.89 10.44
C ARG A 224 -17.04 11.18 10.55
N LEU A 225 -16.68 12.43 10.29
CA LEU A 225 -15.32 12.93 10.51
C LEU A 225 -15.24 13.74 11.81
N PRO A 226 -14.05 13.84 12.44
CA PRO A 226 -13.86 14.64 13.64
C PRO A 226 -14.24 16.11 13.45
N ARG A 227 -14.83 16.74 14.49
CA ARG A 227 -15.32 18.13 14.40
C ARG A 227 -14.21 19.12 14.10
N HIS A 228 -13.04 18.95 14.71
CA HIS A 228 -11.88 19.82 14.50
C HIS A 228 -11.44 19.82 13.02
N PHE A 229 -11.50 18.67 12.35
CA PHE A 229 -11.15 18.52 10.93
C PHE A 229 -12.16 19.26 10.07
N LEU A 230 -13.46 19.05 10.32
CA LEU A 230 -14.52 19.73 9.58
C LEU A 230 -14.50 21.25 9.79
N ARG A 231 -14.18 21.73 11.00
CA ARG A 231 -13.99 23.16 11.27
C ARG A 231 -12.81 23.73 10.48
N HIS A 232 -11.68 23.03 10.45
CA HIS A 232 -10.52 23.43 9.65
C HIS A 232 -10.85 23.49 8.15
N ALA A 233 -11.48 22.44 7.61
CA ALA A 233 -11.89 22.42 6.21
C ALA A 233 -12.87 23.57 5.89
N ARG A 234 -13.85 23.83 6.76
CA ARG A 234 -14.81 24.94 6.61
C ARG A 234 -14.15 26.31 6.69
N SER A 235 -13.19 26.52 7.60
CA SER A 235 -12.48 27.80 7.70
C SER A 235 -11.67 28.13 6.45
N ASN A 236 -11.25 27.09 5.71
CA ASN A 236 -10.59 27.22 4.41
C ASN A 236 -11.58 27.21 3.22
N GLY A 237 -12.89 27.26 3.48
CA GLY A 237 -13.92 27.20 2.44
C GLY A 237 -13.90 25.90 1.64
N PHE A 238 -13.52 24.78 2.26
CA PHE A 238 -13.32 23.48 1.63
C PHE A 238 -12.32 23.50 0.46
N ARG A 239 -11.26 24.30 0.59
CA ARG A 239 -10.14 24.32 -0.36
C ARG A 239 -8.85 23.93 0.34
N VAL A 240 -8.13 22.97 -0.23
CA VAL A 240 -6.81 22.57 0.26
C VAL A 240 -5.83 23.73 0.06
N PRO A 241 -5.15 24.21 1.12
CA PRO A 241 -4.15 25.26 1.02
C PRO A 241 -2.96 24.88 0.13
N SER A 242 -2.10 25.85 -0.19
CA SER A 242 -0.78 25.53 -0.74
C SER A 242 0.09 24.91 0.34
N VAL A 243 0.68 23.75 0.05
CA VAL A 243 1.46 22.96 1.02
C VAL A 243 2.88 22.83 0.52
N ASP A 244 3.85 23.18 1.38
CA ASP A 244 5.26 22.85 1.17
C ASP A 244 5.57 21.48 1.82
N LEU A 245 5.56 20.43 0.99
CA LEU A 245 5.79 19.05 1.44
C LEU A 245 7.15 18.85 2.11
N ALA A 246 8.17 19.63 1.72
CA ALA A 246 9.51 19.49 2.28
C ALA A 246 9.59 20.01 3.73
N ALA A 247 8.73 20.96 4.11
CA ALA A 247 8.68 21.54 5.44
C ALA A 247 7.79 20.76 6.43
N LEU A 248 6.98 19.81 5.94
CA LEU A 248 6.03 19.09 6.79
C LEU A 248 6.74 18.19 7.82
N PRO A 249 6.23 18.12 9.06
CA PRO A 249 6.67 17.14 10.04
C PRO A 249 6.10 15.74 9.72
N SER A 250 6.50 14.73 10.49
CA SER A 250 5.84 13.42 10.45
C SER A 250 4.51 13.44 11.22
N SER A 251 3.75 12.36 11.10
CA SER A 251 2.72 12.00 12.08
C SER A 251 3.23 10.90 13.01
N LYS A 252 2.33 10.38 13.86
CA LYS A 252 2.62 9.28 14.77
C LYS A 252 2.93 7.98 14.03
N ASN A 253 2.15 7.63 13.01
CA ASN A 253 2.26 6.37 12.29
C ASN A 253 2.88 6.51 10.88
N ILE A 254 2.95 7.74 10.35
CA ILE A 254 3.45 7.99 8.99
C ILE A 254 4.71 8.86 9.07
N PRO A 255 5.89 8.32 8.71
CA PRO A 255 7.15 9.05 8.82
C PRO A 255 7.20 10.22 7.84
N ARG A 256 8.10 11.16 8.15
CA ARG A 256 8.41 12.30 7.28
C ARG A 256 8.91 11.81 5.93
N LEU A 257 8.60 12.55 4.87
CA LEU A 257 9.12 12.27 3.54
C LEU A 257 10.63 12.46 3.49
N THR A 258 11.28 11.53 2.80
CA THR A 258 12.69 11.60 2.42
C THR A 258 12.88 12.56 1.24
N ALA A 259 14.12 13.04 1.06
CA ALA A 259 14.46 13.87 -0.10
C ALA A 259 14.19 13.15 -1.43
N ASP A 260 14.41 11.83 -1.47
CA ASP A 260 14.16 11.01 -2.65
C ASP A 260 12.66 10.90 -2.96
N GLU A 261 11.81 10.66 -1.95
CA GLU A 261 10.35 10.66 -2.11
C GLU A 261 9.85 12.01 -2.63
N ILE A 262 10.31 13.11 -2.02
CA ILE A 262 9.96 14.47 -2.48
C ILE A 262 10.43 14.67 -3.92
N GLY A 263 11.66 14.25 -4.24
CA GLY A 263 12.23 14.32 -5.59
C GLY A 263 11.41 13.56 -6.62
N TRP A 264 10.89 12.37 -6.27
CA TRP A 264 9.98 11.60 -7.13
C TRP A 264 8.62 12.26 -7.32
N TYR A 265 8.01 12.80 -6.27
CA TYR A 265 6.67 13.39 -6.34
C TYR A 265 6.66 14.75 -7.04
N THR A 266 7.74 15.51 -6.88
CA THR A 266 7.89 16.85 -7.47
C THR A 266 8.58 16.81 -8.82
N ARG A 267 9.08 15.64 -9.26
CA ARG A 267 9.62 15.48 -10.60
C ARG A 267 8.52 15.92 -11.57
N PRO A 268 8.75 16.97 -12.39
CA PRO A 268 7.86 17.18 -13.52
C PRO A 268 7.82 15.85 -14.27
N PRO A 269 6.70 15.47 -14.89
CA PRO A 269 6.73 14.37 -15.83
C PRO A 269 7.82 14.72 -16.84
N GLU A 270 9.02 14.15 -16.64
CA GLU A 270 10.22 14.45 -17.43
C GLU A 270 9.77 14.32 -18.86
N GLN A 271 9.80 15.46 -19.58
CA GLN A 271 9.24 15.67 -20.91
C GLN A 271 8.69 14.38 -21.44
N SER A 272 7.38 14.17 -21.22
CA SER A 272 6.70 12.95 -21.63
C SER A 272 7.17 12.62 -23.03
N ASP A 273 8.08 11.67 -23.17
CA ASP A 273 8.17 10.92 -24.41
C ASP A 273 6.73 10.48 -24.59
N SER A 274 6.15 10.83 -25.73
CA SER A 274 4.73 10.63 -26.04
C SER A 274 4.30 9.15 -25.98
N SER A 275 5.16 8.26 -25.47
CA SER A 275 5.04 6.84 -25.26
C SER A 275 4.87 6.39 -23.79
N SER A 276 5.02 7.26 -22.78
CA SER A 276 4.80 6.83 -21.38
C SER A 276 3.31 6.69 -21.07
N LEU A 277 2.90 5.51 -20.60
CA LEU A 277 1.50 5.17 -20.30
C LEU A 277 1.30 5.01 -18.79
N ARG A 278 0.14 5.41 -18.29
CA ARG A 278 -0.32 5.01 -16.95
C ARG A 278 -0.95 3.62 -17.03
N VAL A 279 -0.67 2.82 -16.01
CA VAL A 279 -1.18 1.45 -15.87
C VAL A 279 -1.61 1.23 -14.43
N ALA A 280 -2.46 0.23 -14.24
CA ALA A 280 -3.07 -0.17 -12.99
C ALA A 280 -3.71 1.02 -12.28
N HIS A 281 -4.68 1.68 -12.95
CA HIS A 281 -5.39 2.84 -12.41
C HIS A 281 -4.43 3.97 -11.96
N GLY A 282 -3.34 4.18 -12.71
CA GLY A 282 -2.30 5.16 -12.40
C GLY A 282 -1.34 4.81 -11.25
N LEU A 283 -1.30 3.55 -10.79
CA LEU A 283 -0.33 3.03 -9.81
C LEU A 283 1.10 3.14 -10.33
N ALA A 284 1.30 2.85 -11.61
CA ALA A 284 2.61 2.90 -12.25
C ALA A 284 2.57 3.64 -13.58
N THR A 285 3.77 4.06 -14.02
CA THR A 285 4.00 4.67 -15.32
C THR A 285 5.06 3.89 -16.08
N THR A 286 4.77 3.52 -17.33
CA THR A 286 5.70 2.78 -18.19
C THR A 286 6.85 3.68 -18.65
N ARG A 287 8.02 3.07 -18.90
CA ARG A 287 9.25 3.76 -19.31
C ARG A 287 9.97 3.08 -20.47
N THR A 288 10.30 1.79 -20.32
CA THR A 288 11.12 1.07 -21.30
C THR A 288 10.31 -0.07 -21.89
N LEU A 289 10.15 -0.09 -23.22
CA LEU A 289 9.59 -1.24 -23.92
C LEU A 289 10.62 -2.39 -23.87
N LEU A 290 10.28 -3.48 -23.20
CA LEU A 290 11.14 -4.66 -23.10
C LEU A 290 10.86 -5.63 -24.26
N ARG A 291 9.58 -5.83 -24.58
CA ARG A 291 9.14 -6.78 -25.61
C ARG A 291 7.89 -6.28 -26.30
N SER A 292 7.76 -6.60 -27.58
CA SER A 292 6.58 -6.29 -28.38
C SER A 292 6.26 -7.45 -29.31
N GLY A 293 4.98 -7.79 -29.36
CA GLY A 293 4.35 -8.69 -30.31
C GLY A 293 3.11 -8.02 -30.90
N PHE A 294 2.37 -8.77 -31.69
CA PHE A 294 1.10 -8.31 -32.23
C PHE A 294 0.00 -8.27 -31.17
N ALA A 295 -0.09 -9.32 -30.34
CA ALA A 295 -1.15 -9.49 -29.35
C ALA A 295 -0.81 -8.89 -27.97
N ASP A 296 0.45 -8.51 -27.76
CA ASP A 296 0.96 -8.10 -26.45
C ASP A 296 2.20 -7.20 -26.52
N VAL A 297 2.41 -6.44 -25.47
CA VAL A 297 3.63 -5.67 -25.20
C VAL A 297 3.99 -5.78 -23.73
N VAL A 298 5.29 -5.77 -23.43
CA VAL A 298 5.80 -5.76 -22.05
C VAL A 298 6.70 -4.55 -21.86
N TYR A 299 6.35 -3.74 -20.87
CA TYR A 299 7.11 -2.57 -20.45
C TYR A 299 7.73 -2.79 -19.07
N ARG A 300 8.90 -2.19 -18.86
CA ARG A 300 9.36 -1.78 -17.53
C ARG A 300 8.76 -0.42 -17.20
N GLY A 301 8.29 -0.25 -15.98
CA GLY A 301 7.77 1.00 -15.44
C GLY A 301 8.16 1.19 -13.99
N PHE A 302 7.63 2.25 -13.38
CA PHE A 302 7.86 2.55 -11.97
C PHE A 302 6.56 3.01 -11.31
N THR A 303 6.33 2.61 -10.06
CA THR A 303 5.32 3.25 -9.21
C THR A 303 5.72 4.68 -8.91
N ARG A 304 4.78 5.50 -8.41
CA ARG A 304 5.11 6.85 -7.91
C ARG A 304 6.09 6.82 -6.73
N GLY A 305 6.14 5.71 -5.98
CA GLY A 305 7.14 5.44 -4.94
C GLY A 305 8.51 5.02 -5.48
N GLY A 306 8.71 4.97 -6.80
CA GLY A 306 9.98 4.60 -7.43
C GLY A 306 10.23 3.09 -7.53
N LYS A 307 9.26 2.25 -7.17
CA LYS A 307 9.39 0.79 -7.26
C LYS A 307 9.29 0.33 -8.70
N ALA A 308 10.26 -0.45 -9.16
CA ALA A 308 10.25 -1.01 -10.51
C ALA A 308 9.13 -2.05 -10.68
N VAL A 309 8.44 -1.99 -11.82
CA VAL A 309 7.34 -2.90 -12.18
C VAL A 309 7.47 -3.37 -13.62
N LEU A 310 6.92 -4.55 -13.89
CA LEU A 310 6.65 -5.05 -15.23
C LEU A 310 5.17 -4.87 -15.54
N ALA A 311 4.86 -4.24 -16.65
CA ALA A 311 3.51 -4.06 -17.16
C ALA A 311 3.36 -4.81 -18.48
N THR A 312 2.52 -5.84 -18.48
CA THR A 312 2.17 -6.63 -19.67
C THR A 312 0.80 -6.17 -20.14
N LEU A 313 0.71 -5.60 -21.34
CA LEU A 313 -0.56 -5.18 -21.96
C LEU A 313 -0.91 -6.17 -23.06
N THR A 314 -2.17 -6.58 -23.12
CA THR A 314 -2.65 -7.60 -24.06
C THR A 314 -3.95 -7.17 -24.74
N MET A 315 -4.26 -7.85 -25.85
CA MET A 315 -5.61 -7.86 -26.40
C MET A 315 -6.59 -8.47 -25.39
N ARG A 316 -7.90 -8.34 -25.66
CA ARG A 316 -8.94 -8.74 -24.71
C ARG A 316 -8.92 -10.25 -24.43
N HIS A 317 -9.02 -10.60 -23.16
CA HIS A 317 -9.23 -11.95 -22.68
C HIS A 317 -10.72 -12.33 -22.70
N SER A 318 -11.00 -13.61 -22.88
CA SER A 318 -12.35 -14.17 -22.74
C SER A 318 -12.74 -14.37 -21.28
N ASP A 319 -11.75 -14.74 -20.45
CA ASP A 319 -11.91 -15.00 -19.03
C ASP A 319 -12.22 -13.69 -18.28
N SER A 320 -12.97 -13.78 -17.19
CA SER A 320 -13.16 -12.64 -16.28
C SER A 320 -11.85 -12.31 -15.54
N TYR A 321 -11.71 -11.05 -15.08
CA TYR A 321 -10.52 -10.67 -14.33
C TYR A 321 -10.37 -11.44 -13.02
N ASP A 322 -11.49 -11.82 -12.37
CA ASP A 322 -11.45 -12.64 -11.15
C ASP A 322 -10.87 -14.03 -11.42
N GLU A 323 -11.29 -14.69 -12.50
CA GLU A 323 -10.72 -15.97 -12.93
C GLU A 323 -9.23 -15.85 -13.30
N LEU A 324 -8.83 -14.76 -13.95
CA LEU A 324 -7.43 -14.48 -14.27
C LEU A 324 -6.60 -14.26 -13.01
N VAL A 325 -7.11 -13.47 -12.06
CA VAL A 325 -6.46 -13.23 -10.77
C VAL A 325 -6.31 -14.53 -10.01
N GLU A 326 -7.38 -15.32 -9.85
CA GLU A 326 -7.33 -16.61 -9.15
C GLU A 326 -6.29 -17.55 -9.77
N ARG A 327 -6.32 -17.70 -11.09
CA ARG A 327 -5.38 -18.56 -11.83
C ARG A 327 -3.94 -18.08 -11.77
N LEU A 328 -3.69 -16.77 -11.74
CA LEU A 328 -2.35 -16.18 -11.73
C LEU A 328 -1.90 -15.70 -10.34
N ARG A 329 -2.69 -15.97 -9.29
CA ARG A 329 -2.29 -15.71 -7.91
C ARG A 329 -1.27 -16.75 -7.47
N PHE A 330 -0.02 -16.38 -7.60
CA PHE A 330 1.13 -17.12 -7.08
C PHE A 330 1.59 -16.46 -5.78
N ASP A 331 1.30 -17.11 -4.65
CA ASP A 331 1.72 -16.66 -3.32
C ASP A 331 2.94 -17.46 -2.87
N HIS A 332 4.11 -17.05 -3.37
CA HIS A 332 5.38 -17.72 -3.08
C HIS A 332 6.51 -16.68 -3.05
N PRO A 333 7.42 -16.70 -2.05
CA PRO A 333 8.48 -15.69 -1.92
C PRO A 333 9.45 -15.64 -3.12
N GLY A 334 9.67 -16.78 -3.78
CA GLY A 334 10.47 -16.86 -5.01
C GLY A 334 9.79 -16.33 -6.28
N ILE A 335 8.54 -15.84 -6.20
CA ILE A 335 7.79 -15.29 -7.33
C ILE A 335 7.48 -13.83 -7.04
N ALA A 336 7.67 -12.97 -8.04
CA ALA A 336 7.36 -11.54 -7.94
C ALA A 336 5.92 -11.31 -7.47
N ARG A 337 5.70 -10.20 -6.75
CA ARG A 337 4.36 -9.86 -6.26
C ARG A 337 3.49 -9.33 -7.39
N LEU A 338 2.31 -9.92 -7.59
CA LEU A 338 1.27 -9.37 -8.46
C LEU A 338 0.71 -8.08 -7.86
N LEU A 339 0.59 -7.02 -8.66
CA LEU A 339 0.01 -5.74 -8.24
C LEU A 339 -1.39 -5.53 -8.82
N HIS A 340 -1.62 -5.92 -10.07
CA HIS A 340 -2.89 -5.71 -10.75
C HIS A 340 -3.08 -6.67 -11.93
N ILE A 341 -4.34 -7.09 -12.15
CA ILE A 341 -4.84 -7.61 -13.43
C ILE A 341 -6.19 -6.93 -13.66
N GLY A 342 -6.41 -6.40 -14.86
CA GLY A 342 -7.64 -5.69 -15.15
C GLY A 342 -7.69 -5.11 -16.56
N ALA A 343 -8.67 -4.24 -16.78
CA ALA A 343 -8.76 -3.48 -18.01
C ALA A 343 -7.61 -2.47 -18.07
N ALA A 344 -6.97 -2.36 -19.22
CA ALA A 344 -5.94 -1.36 -19.47
C ALA A 344 -6.55 0.05 -19.36
N ASP A 345 -5.82 0.98 -18.71
CA ASP A 345 -6.28 2.35 -18.53
C ASP A 345 -6.65 2.98 -19.90
N PRO A 346 -7.73 3.78 -20.03
CA PRO A 346 -8.15 4.32 -21.34
C PRO A 346 -7.06 5.13 -22.07
N GLU A 347 -6.22 5.82 -21.29
CA GLU A 347 -5.09 6.60 -21.79
C GLU A 347 -3.92 5.74 -22.29
N SER A 348 -3.89 4.45 -21.95
CA SER A 348 -2.85 3.51 -22.41
C SER A 348 -2.95 3.22 -23.93
N GLY A 349 -4.06 3.60 -24.58
CA GLY A 349 -4.15 4.10 -25.98
C GLY A 349 -3.67 3.24 -27.15
N GLN A 350 -2.98 2.11 -26.94
CA GLN A 350 -2.28 1.36 -27.98
C GLN A 350 -3.08 0.16 -28.53
N GLY A 351 -4.40 0.17 -28.42
CA GLY A 351 -5.25 -0.93 -28.92
C GLY A 351 -5.33 -2.16 -28.01
N PHE A 352 -4.44 -2.25 -27.01
CA PHE A 352 -4.57 -3.20 -25.90
C PHE A 352 -5.81 -2.89 -25.04
N ARG A 353 -6.31 -3.92 -24.37
CA ARG A 353 -7.58 -3.88 -23.62
C ARG A 353 -7.41 -4.33 -22.19
N ASP A 354 -6.47 -5.23 -21.95
CA ASP A 354 -6.23 -5.81 -20.64
C ASP A 354 -4.77 -5.63 -20.27
N GLU A 355 -4.50 -5.64 -18.97
CA GLU A 355 -3.17 -5.43 -18.42
C GLU A 355 -2.92 -6.32 -17.20
N LEU A 356 -1.65 -6.66 -17.01
CA LEU A 356 -1.11 -7.29 -15.83
C LEU A 356 0.11 -6.48 -15.37
N VAL A 357 0.11 -6.07 -14.10
CA VAL A 357 1.23 -5.36 -13.48
C VAL A 357 1.75 -6.17 -12.30
N GLU A 358 3.05 -6.46 -12.30
CA GLU A 358 3.74 -7.13 -11.19
C GLU A 358 5.05 -6.40 -10.85
N VAL A 359 5.54 -6.61 -9.64
CA VAL A 359 6.83 -6.05 -9.20
C VAL A 359 7.95 -6.61 -10.08
N GLU A 360 8.85 -5.76 -10.56
CA GLU A 360 10.05 -6.23 -11.23
C GLU A 360 11.07 -6.70 -10.18
N PRO A 361 11.58 -7.94 -10.26
CA PRO A 361 12.64 -8.40 -9.37
C PRO A 361 13.91 -7.57 -9.52
N ALA A 362 14.71 -7.48 -8.46
CA ALA A 362 16.03 -6.88 -8.55
C ALA A 362 16.90 -7.62 -9.59
N GLY A 363 17.75 -6.85 -10.29
CA GLY A 363 18.66 -7.39 -11.29
C GLY A 363 18.11 -7.37 -12.71
N ARG A 364 18.38 -8.43 -13.49
CA ARG A 364 17.91 -8.59 -14.87
C ARG A 364 17.57 -10.04 -15.17
N SER A 365 16.80 -10.27 -16.23
CA SER A 365 16.47 -11.62 -16.67
C SER A 365 17.70 -12.39 -17.15
N ILE A 366 17.66 -13.73 -17.08
CA ILE A 366 18.70 -14.60 -17.65
C ILE A 366 18.82 -14.37 -19.16
N LEU A 367 17.72 -14.08 -19.86
CA LEU A 367 17.76 -13.75 -21.29
C LEU A 367 18.73 -12.59 -21.59
N ASP A 368 18.76 -11.57 -20.72
CA ASP A 368 19.60 -10.38 -20.91
C ASP A 368 21.04 -10.56 -20.39
N ARG A 369 21.26 -11.54 -19.51
CA ARG A 369 22.55 -11.79 -18.84
C ARG A 369 23.35 -12.92 -19.46
N ALA A 370 22.71 -13.82 -20.21
CA ALA A 370 23.37 -14.96 -20.81
C ALA A 370 24.47 -14.53 -21.80
N PRO A 371 25.57 -15.32 -21.94
CA PRO A 371 25.84 -16.56 -21.20
C PRO A 371 26.34 -16.31 -19.77
N LEU A 372 25.88 -17.13 -18.83
CA LEU A 372 26.28 -17.17 -17.43
C LEU A 372 27.39 -18.22 -17.21
N PRO A 373 28.26 -18.04 -16.20
CA PRO A 373 29.14 -19.11 -15.74
C PRO A 373 28.34 -20.34 -15.30
N GLU A 374 28.84 -21.54 -15.61
CA GLU A 374 28.15 -22.81 -15.31
C GLU A 374 27.73 -22.91 -13.83
N ALA A 375 28.62 -22.55 -12.90
CA ALA A 375 28.33 -22.54 -11.47
C ALA A 375 27.14 -21.64 -11.09
N SER A 376 26.95 -20.51 -11.78
CA SER A 376 25.84 -19.59 -11.52
C SER A 376 24.52 -20.15 -12.06
N ALA A 377 24.56 -20.81 -13.23
CA ALA A 377 23.38 -21.50 -13.76
C ALA A 377 22.98 -22.70 -12.87
N ILE A 378 23.95 -23.46 -12.37
CA ILE A 378 23.71 -24.56 -11.41
C ILE A 378 23.02 -24.01 -10.15
N ARG A 379 23.57 -22.95 -9.52
CA ARG A 379 22.94 -22.30 -8.36
C ARG A 379 21.53 -21.82 -8.65
N CYS A 380 21.31 -21.18 -9.80
CA CYS A 380 19.98 -20.75 -10.21
C CYS A 380 19.00 -21.94 -10.31
N GLY A 381 19.43 -23.07 -10.87
CA GLY A 381 18.60 -24.28 -10.93
C GLY A 381 18.29 -24.85 -9.55
N ILE A 382 19.26 -24.83 -8.63
CA ILE A 382 19.09 -25.25 -7.22
C ILE A 382 18.05 -24.39 -6.51
N GLU A 383 18.02 -23.08 -6.78
CA GLU A 383 17.09 -22.15 -6.13
C GLU A 383 15.69 -22.14 -6.77
N VAL A 384 15.59 -22.38 -8.08
CA VAL A 384 14.32 -22.40 -8.81
C VAL A 384 13.58 -23.72 -8.65
N ALA A 385 14.27 -24.85 -8.59
CA ALA A 385 13.63 -26.16 -8.51
C ALA A 385 12.72 -26.36 -7.26
N PRO A 386 13.09 -25.90 -6.04
CA PRO A 386 12.19 -25.92 -4.88
C PRO A 386 10.93 -25.07 -5.06
N ILE A 387 11.00 -23.99 -5.86
CA ILE A 387 9.80 -23.21 -6.20
C ILE A 387 8.86 -24.07 -7.02
N LEU A 388 9.36 -24.81 -8.01
CA LEU A 388 8.52 -25.71 -8.82
C LEU A 388 7.93 -26.84 -7.97
N GLU A 389 8.73 -27.44 -7.09
CA GLU A 389 8.29 -28.48 -6.16
C GLU A 389 7.07 -28.03 -5.33
N ALA A 390 7.11 -26.83 -4.73
CA ALA A 390 6.00 -26.30 -3.95
C ALA A 390 4.68 -26.18 -4.73
N PHE A 391 4.76 -25.94 -6.03
CA PHE A 391 3.60 -25.89 -6.93
C PHE A 391 3.13 -27.29 -7.35
N HIS A 392 4.07 -28.21 -7.55
CA HIS A 392 3.81 -29.61 -7.91
C HIS A 392 3.16 -30.39 -6.76
N GLU A 393 3.53 -30.12 -5.50
CA GLU A 393 2.94 -30.75 -4.31
C GLU A 393 1.42 -30.55 -4.20
N VAL A 394 0.91 -29.45 -4.75
CA VAL A 394 -0.53 -29.12 -4.77
C VAL A 394 -1.17 -29.38 -6.15
N ALA A 395 -0.50 -30.15 -7.01
CA ALA A 395 -0.94 -30.50 -8.37
C ALA A 395 -1.31 -29.27 -9.22
N ARG A 396 -0.55 -28.18 -9.06
CA ARG A 396 -0.71 -26.92 -9.80
C ARG A 396 0.62 -26.56 -10.46
N PRO A 397 0.96 -27.11 -11.63
CA PRO A 397 2.17 -26.74 -12.34
C PRO A 397 2.31 -25.22 -12.50
N LEU A 398 3.53 -24.71 -12.38
CA LEU A 398 3.78 -23.27 -12.39
C LEU A 398 3.52 -22.68 -13.76
N HIS A 399 4.03 -23.31 -14.82
CA HIS A 399 4.01 -22.83 -16.21
C HIS A 399 4.69 -21.47 -16.45
N GLY A 400 4.93 -21.16 -17.73
CA GLY A 400 5.48 -19.87 -18.13
C GLY A 400 6.96 -19.67 -17.80
N LEU A 401 7.68 -20.73 -17.43
CA LEU A 401 9.12 -20.67 -17.17
C LEU A 401 9.91 -20.56 -18.49
N ALA A 402 10.82 -19.60 -18.54
CA ALA A 402 11.68 -19.28 -19.68
C ALA A 402 12.81 -18.31 -19.21
N PRO A 403 13.89 -18.12 -19.98
CA PRO A 403 15.00 -17.24 -19.58
C PRO A 403 14.61 -15.79 -19.23
N GLU A 404 13.59 -15.23 -19.89
CA GLU A 404 13.13 -13.86 -19.68
C GLU A 404 12.34 -13.63 -18.40
N VAL A 405 11.88 -14.70 -17.73
CA VAL A 405 11.12 -14.60 -16.47
C VAL A 405 11.94 -14.98 -15.24
N ILE A 406 13.18 -15.46 -15.42
CA ILE A 406 14.09 -15.83 -14.33
C ILE A 406 15.07 -14.68 -14.13
N TYR A 407 15.07 -14.05 -12.95
CA TYR A 407 15.91 -12.90 -12.67
C TYR A 407 17.13 -13.27 -11.82
N VAL A 408 18.24 -12.61 -12.13
CA VAL A 408 19.48 -12.67 -11.35
C VAL A 408 20.02 -11.26 -11.06
N ASP A 409 20.64 -11.10 -9.90
CA ASP A 409 21.30 -9.84 -9.49
C ASP A 409 22.64 -9.62 -10.22
N ASP A 410 23.38 -8.58 -9.83
CA ASP A 410 24.69 -8.27 -10.40
C ASP A 410 25.77 -9.30 -10.07
N ASP A 411 25.60 -10.06 -8.97
CA ASP A 411 26.45 -11.18 -8.56
C ASP A 411 26.00 -12.52 -9.19
N LEU A 412 25.03 -12.48 -10.11
CA LEU A 412 24.44 -13.63 -10.79
C LEU A 412 23.80 -14.64 -9.84
N ARG A 413 23.22 -14.15 -8.73
CA ARG A 413 22.38 -14.93 -7.81
C ARG A 413 20.93 -14.79 -8.22
N PHE A 414 20.16 -15.86 -8.13
CA PHE A 414 18.74 -15.81 -8.47
C PHE A 414 18.02 -14.90 -7.47
N THR A 415 17.10 -14.09 -7.98
CA THR A 415 16.30 -13.18 -7.16
C THR A 415 14.87 -13.68 -7.07
N GLN A 416 14.11 -13.61 -8.17
CA GLN A 416 12.72 -14.09 -8.24
C GLN A 416 12.32 -14.48 -9.69
N LEU A 417 11.16 -15.12 -9.81
CA LEU A 417 10.49 -15.43 -11.07
C LEU A 417 9.37 -14.41 -11.39
N THR A 418 9.07 -14.21 -12.68
CA THR A 418 7.92 -13.43 -13.19
C THR A 418 7.07 -14.23 -14.21
N PRO A 419 6.60 -15.43 -13.84
CA PRO A 419 6.02 -16.39 -14.79
C PRO A 419 4.65 -15.98 -15.33
N ARG A 420 3.97 -15.04 -14.64
CA ARG A 420 2.61 -14.59 -14.98
C ARG A 420 2.52 -13.96 -16.34
N SER A 421 3.50 -13.12 -16.68
CA SER A 421 3.54 -12.40 -17.97
C SER A 421 3.38 -13.34 -19.18
N ARG A 422 4.02 -14.51 -19.17
CA ARG A 422 3.89 -15.52 -20.23
C ARG A 422 2.53 -16.22 -20.22
N GLN A 423 2.00 -16.54 -19.05
CA GLN A 423 0.70 -17.22 -18.92
C GLN A 423 -0.47 -16.31 -19.26
N PHE A 424 -0.35 -15.03 -18.92
CA PHE A 424 -1.29 -13.99 -19.28
C PHE A 424 -1.35 -13.85 -20.81
N VAL A 425 -0.20 -13.67 -21.47
CA VAL A 425 -0.19 -13.61 -22.94
C VAL A 425 -0.71 -14.89 -23.61
N ALA A 426 -0.46 -16.06 -23.01
CA ALA A 426 -0.95 -17.33 -23.53
C ALA A 426 -2.47 -17.53 -23.42
N SER A 427 -3.16 -16.77 -22.56
CA SER A 427 -4.62 -16.88 -22.37
C SER A 427 -5.44 -15.88 -23.19
N VAL A 428 -4.79 -15.08 -24.03
CA VAL A 428 -5.45 -14.18 -24.99
C VAL A 428 -6.17 -14.99 -26.08
N ASP A 429 -7.37 -14.57 -26.50
CA ASP A 429 -8.05 -15.19 -27.65
C ASP A 429 -7.33 -14.82 -28.96
N LEU A 430 -6.43 -15.72 -29.39
CA LEU A 430 -5.59 -15.56 -30.58
C LEU A 430 -6.35 -15.62 -31.91
N ARG A 431 -7.69 -15.79 -31.94
CA ARG A 431 -8.50 -15.60 -33.16
C ARG A 431 -8.27 -14.23 -33.82
N SER A 432 -7.70 -13.28 -33.07
CA SER A 432 -7.39 -11.91 -33.51
C SER A 432 -5.97 -11.70 -34.09
N GLY A 433 -5.08 -12.70 -34.11
CA GLY A 433 -3.88 -12.70 -34.96
C GLY A 433 -2.50 -12.58 -34.29
N GLY A 434 -1.48 -12.89 -35.11
CA GLY A 434 -0.08 -12.49 -34.99
C GLY A 434 0.81 -13.19 -33.94
N PRO A 435 2.15 -13.18 -34.14
CA PRO A 435 3.10 -13.69 -33.15
C PRO A 435 3.07 -12.84 -31.87
N THR A 436 3.25 -13.50 -30.72
CA THR A 436 3.38 -12.83 -29.42
C THR A 436 4.79 -12.27 -29.22
N SER A 437 4.99 -11.46 -28.18
CA SER A 437 6.29 -10.91 -27.84
C SER A 437 7.30 -11.98 -27.37
N TYR A 438 6.80 -13.17 -27.04
CA TYR A 438 7.56 -14.36 -26.65
C TYR A 438 7.94 -15.22 -27.86
N LYS A 439 9.09 -14.92 -28.46
CA LYS A 439 9.50 -15.46 -29.77
C LYS A 439 9.73 -16.97 -29.83
N LEU A 440 10.23 -17.56 -28.75
CA LEU A 440 10.60 -18.99 -28.71
C LEU A 440 9.81 -19.73 -27.63
N PRO A 441 9.34 -20.95 -27.90
CA PRO A 441 8.75 -21.80 -26.89
C PRO A 441 9.83 -22.49 -26.06
N TYR A 442 9.57 -22.67 -24.76
CA TYR A 442 10.39 -23.47 -23.83
C TYR A 442 9.61 -24.69 -23.32
N SER A 443 8.60 -25.13 -24.09
CA SER A 443 7.70 -26.22 -23.72
C SER A 443 8.15 -27.55 -24.34
N GLY A 444 7.82 -28.66 -23.68
CA GLY A 444 8.17 -30.01 -24.13
C GLY A 444 7.41 -30.49 -25.37
N TYR A 445 7.76 -31.68 -25.83
CA TYR A 445 7.15 -32.35 -27.00
C TYR A 445 5.62 -32.51 -26.86
N GLU A 446 5.16 -32.83 -25.66
CA GLU A 446 3.76 -33.00 -25.29
C GLU A 446 2.92 -31.75 -25.57
N ALA A 447 3.45 -30.57 -25.26
CA ALA A 447 2.76 -29.31 -25.47
C ALA A 447 2.89 -28.82 -26.92
N LEU A 448 4.11 -28.86 -27.47
CA LEU A 448 4.37 -28.27 -28.79
C LEU A 448 3.92 -29.12 -29.97
N VAL A 449 3.94 -30.45 -29.84
CA VAL A 449 3.68 -31.37 -30.95
C VAL A 449 2.36 -32.10 -30.77
N LEU A 450 2.06 -32.56 -29.55
CA LEU A 450 0.82 -33.30 -29.28
C LEU A 450 -0.35 -32.37 -28.91
N GLY A 451 -0.09 -31.09 -28.63
CA GLY A 451 -1.12 -30.13 -28.20
C GLY A 451 -1.75 -30.50 -26.85
N ARG A 452 -1.05 -31.28 -26.01
CA ARG A 452 -1.52 -31.66 -24.68
C ARG A 452 -1.11 -30.57 -23.68
N GLY A 453 -1.85 -30.44 -22.59
CA GLY A 453 -1.39 -29.64 -21.45
C GLY A 453 -0.02 -30.14 -20.98
N SER A 454 0.86 -29.21 -20.61
CA SER A 454 2.05 -29.52 -19.84
C SER A 454 1.61 -29.82 -18.41
N ASP A 455 2.18 -30.85 -17.79
CA ASP A 455 2.02 -31.13 -16.37
C ASP A 455 3.29 -30.67 -15.61
N GLU A 456 3.54 -31.22 -14.42
CA GLU A 456 4.71 -30.92 -13.59
C GLU A 456 6.03 -31.15 -14.33
N SER A 457 6.09 -32.19 -15.16
CA SER A 457 7.30 -32.58 -15.88
C SER A 457 7.67 -31.61 -17.00
N GLY A 458 6.72 -30.80 -17.47
CA GLY A 458 7.01 -29.76 -18.47
C GLY A 458 7.61 -28.50 -17.84
N ASP A 459 7.37 -28.22 -16.56
CA ASP A 459 8.12 -27.18 -15.83
C ASP A 459 9.60 -27.57 -15.68
N VAL A 460 9.87 -28.85 -15.41
CA VAL A 460 11.24 -29.40 -15.36
C VAL A 460 11.92 -29.26 -16.72
N PHE A 461 11.21 -29.58 -17.81
CA PHE A 461 11.72 -29.35 -19.16
C PHE A 461 12.05 -27.87 -19.39
N ALA A 462 11.12 -26.98 -19.05
CA ALA A 462 11.30 -25.54 -19.23
C ALA A 462 12.47 -24.98 -18.40
N LEU A 463 12.68 -25.50 -17.18
CA LEU A 463 13.83 -25.14 -16.33
C LEU A 463 15.13 -25.59 -16.97
N CYS A 464 15.26 -26.86 -17.36
CA CYS A 464 16.47 -27.36 -18.00
C CYS A 464 16.75 -26.66 -19.34
N ALA A 465 15.71 -26.34 -20.12
CA ALA A 465 15.87 -25.56 -21.35
C ALA A 465 16.35 -24.13 -21.06
N SER A 466 15.87 -23.52 -19.99
CA SER A 466 16.29 -22.20 -19.53
C SER A 466 17.72 -22.19 -18.98
N LEU A 467 18.12 -23.24 -18.25
CA LEU A 467 19.49 -23.41 -17.76
C LEU A 467 20.48 -23.65 -18.90
N PHE A 468 20.10 -24.45 -19.91
CA PHE A 468 20.88 -24.60 -21.14
C PHE A 468 21.06 -23.24 -21.83
N HIS A 469 19.98 -22.45 -21.95
CA HIS A 469 20.08 -21.10 -22.48
C HIS A 469 20.99 -20.23 -21.62
N ALA A 470 20.86 -20.30 -20.29
CA ALA A 470 21.64 -19.50 -19.37
C ALA A 470 23.14 -19.66 -19.64
N VAL A 471 23.64 -20.88 -19.85
CA VAL A 471 25.08 -21.14 -20.07
C VAL A 471 25.54 -20.99 -21.52
N THR A 472 24.63 -21.12 -22.51
CA THR A 472 25.01 -21.09 -23.93
C THR A 472 24.61 -19.81 -24.68
N GLY A 473 23.69 -19.02 -24.11
CA GLY A 473 22.99 -17.93 -24.80
C GLY A 473 22.05 -18.40 -25.93
N LYS A 474 21.76 -19.70 -26.01
CA LYS A 474 21.02 -20.33 -27.12
C LYS A 474 19.95 -21.27 -26.61
N HIS A 475 18.82 -21.33 -27.31
CA HIS A 475 17.79 -22.33 -27.01
C HIS A 475 18.30 -23.75 -27.36
N PRO A 476 18.03 -24.78 -26.53
CA PRO A 476 18.60 -26.13 -26.68
C PRO A 476 18.23 -26.83 -27.98
N PHE A 477 17.16 -26.42 -28.65
CA PHE A 477 16.69 -27.03 -29.90
C PHE A 477 16.78 -26.10 -31.11
N GLY A 478 17.68 -25.11 -31.09
CA GLY A 478 17.88 -24.22 -32.23
C GLY A 478 17.21 -22.86 -32.08
N SER A 479 17.18 -22.08 -33.16
CA SER A 479 16.92 -20.62 -33.09
C SER A 479 15.58 -20.18 -33.67
N GLN A 480 14.83 -21.10 -34.30
CA GLN A 480 13.58 -20.82 -34.96
C GLN A 480 12.55 -21.91 -34.65
N LEU A 481 11.27 -21.54 -34.62
CA LEU A 481 10.18 -22.45 -34.23
C LEU A 481 10.17 -23.77 -35.04
N PRO A 482 10.31 -23.80 -36.38
CA PRO A 482 10.31 -25.05 -37.14
C PRO A 482 11.50 -25.96 -36.77
N GLU A 483 12.68 -25.39 -36.57
CA GLU A 483 13.88 -26.13 -36.16
C GLU A 483 13.69 -26.74 -34.75
N ILE A 484 13.15 -25.94 -33.83
CA ILE A 484 12.85 -26.34 -32.46
C ILE A 484 11.90 -27.53 -32.45
N VAL A 485 10.76 -27.41 -33.14
CA VAL A 485 9.77 -28.49 -33.23
C VAL A 485 10.40 -29.76 -33.83
N GLN A 486 11.17 -29.62 -34.92
CA GLN A 486 11.83 -30.75 -35.57
C GLN A 486 12.81 -31.46 -34.64
N ARG A 487 13.68 -30.72 -33.95
CA ARG A 487 14.70 -31.30 -33.06
C ARG A 487 14.13 -31.88 -31.78
N ILE A 488 13.08 -31.29 -31.22
CA ILE A 488 12.34 -31.86 -30.09
C ILE A 488 11.71 -33.20 -30.51
N ALA A 489 11.03 -33.23 -31.66
CA ALA A 489 10.44 -34.47 -32.20
C ALA A 489 11.49 -35.55 -32.50
N ALA A 490 12.67 -35.16 -32.97
CA ALA A 490 13.79 -36.05 -33.22
C ALA A 490 14.59 -36.45 -31.97
N LYS A 491 14.28 -35.88 -30.78
CA LYS A 491 15.04 -36.05 -29.54
C LYS A 491 16.52 -35.66 -29.68
N GLN A 492 16.79 -34.58 -30.40
CA GLN A 492 18.14 -34.12 -30.77
C GLN A 492 18.41 -32.69 -30.28
N PRO A 493 18.59 -32.47 -28.96
CA PRO A 493 19.07 -31.19 -28.46
C PRO A 493 20.46 -30.88 -29.01
N LEU A 494 20.81 -29.59 -29.05
CA LEU A 494 22.14 -29.13 -29.35
C LEU A 494 23.13 -29.64 -28.28
N PRO A 495 24.36 -30.02 -28.67
CA PRO A 495 25.35 -30.48 -27.72
C PRO A 495 25.74 -29.37 -26.74
N TYR A 496 25.75 -29.69 -25.45
CA TYR A 496 26.35 -28.84 -24.42
C TYR A 496 27.87 -29.05 -24.38
N MET A 497 28.64 -27.96 -24.38
CA MET A 497 30.12 -28.00 -24.46
C MET A 497 30.82 -27.78 -23.11
N GLY A 498 30.08 -27.61 -22.02
CA GLY A 498 30.63 -27.47 -20.67
C GLY A 498 30.86 -28.82 -19.98
N SER A 499 30.67 -28.89 -18.66
CA SER A 499 30.92 -30.13 -17.94
C SER A 499 29.95 -31.24 -18.35
N ALA A 500 30.49 -32.46 -18.49
CA ALA A 500 29.69 -33.63 -18.86
C ALA A 500 28.62 -33.94 -17.80
N ALA A 501 28.93 -33.70 -16.52
CA ALA A 501 28.01 -33.94 -15.42
C ALA A 501 26.79 -33.00 -15.49
N PHE A 502 27.00 -31.71 -15.73
CA PHE A 502 25.88 -30.77 -15.89
C PHE A 502 25.10 -31.03 -17.18
N GLY A 503 25.80 -31.33 -18.29
CA GLY A 503 25.17 -31.70 -19.56
C GLY A 503 24.24 -32.93 -19.44
N ALA A 504 24.63 -33.93 -18.65
CA ALA A 504 23.80 -35.11 -18.40
C ALA A 504 22.51 -34.77 -17.63
N ILE A 505 22.58 -33.86 -16.65
CA ILE A 505 21.41 -33.38 -15.89
C ILE A 505 20.45 -32.58 -16.79
N LEU A 506 20.99 -31.68 -17.63
CA LEU A 506 20.18 -30.95 -18.60
C LEU A 506 19.49 -31.93 -19.56
N ALA A 507 20.22 -32.93 -20.07
CA ALA A 507 19.67 -33.93 -20.97
C ALA A 507 18.54 -34.76 -20.33
N SER A 508 18.63 -35.12 -19.04
CA SER A 508 17.55 -35.86 -18.36
C SER A 508 16.27 -35.02 -18.20
N GLY A 509 16.38 -33.71 -17.95
CA GLY A 509 15.21 -32.83 -17.90
C GLY A 509 14.63 -32.52 -19.28
N LEU A 510 15.43 -32.63 -20.34
CA LEU A 510 15.04 -32.37 -21.73
C LEU A 510 14.54 -33.63 -22.47
N ASP A 511 14.28 -34.75 -21.79
CA ASP A 511 13.74 -35.96 -22.44
C ASP A 511 12.37 -35.66 -23.07
N ALA A 512 12.14 -36.20 -24.26
CA ALA A 512 10.88 -36.06 -24.97
C ALA A 512 9.74 -36.89 -24.35
N ASP A 513 10.06 -37.93 -23.57
CA ASP A 513 9.10 -38.66 -22.75
C ASP A 513 9.00 -37.98 -21.37
N PRO A 514 7.85 -37.34 -21.05
CA PRO A 514 7.70 -36.61 -19.79
C PRO A 514 7.89 -37.48 -18.54
N ASN A 515 7.56 -38.78 -18.63
CA ASN A 515 7.70 -39.73 -17.51
C ASN A 515 9.15 -40.12 -17.19
N LYS A 516 10.10 -39.77 -18.07
CA LYS A 516 11.53 -40.03 -17.86
C LYS A 516 12.27 -38.85 -17.25
N ARG A 517 11.62 -37.69 -17.19
CA ARG A 517 12.20 -36.50 -16.59
C ARG A 517 12.24 -36.68 -15.07
N PRO A 518 13.28 -36.20 -14.39
CA PRO A 518 13.26 -36.16 -12.93
C PRO A 518 12.13 -35.25 -12.45
N THR A 519 11.67 -35.46 -11.22
CA THR A 519 10.85 -34.48 -10.50
C THR A 519 11.67 -33.22 -10.21
N ALA A 520 11.00 -32.12 -9.85
CA ALA A 520 11.69 -30.88 -9.44
C ALA A 520 12.64 -31.12 -8.25
N SER A 521 12.21 -31.90 -7.26
CA SER A 521 13.01 -32.30 -6.09
C SER A 521 14.26 -33.09 -6.47
N GLU A 522 14.10 -34.08 -7.35
CA GLU A 522 15.22 -34.88 -7.86
C GLU A 522 16.20 -34.03 -8.67
N LEU A 523 15.70 -33.11 -9.52
CA LEU A 523 16.54 -32.18 -10.27
C LEU A 523 17.37 -31.30 -9.32
N ALA A 524 16.76 -30.74 -8.27
CA ALA A 524 17.47 -29.96 -7.25
C ALA A 524 18.60 -30.78 -6.61
N ALA A 525 18.29 -32.02 -6.19
CA ALA A 525 19.27 -32.93 -5.58
C ALA A 525 20.40 -33.33 -6.55
N MET A 526 20.12 -33.44 -7.85
CA MET A 526 21.15 -33.68 -8.87
C MET A 526 22.07 -32.47 -9.04
N LEU A 527 21.52 -31.25 -9.10
CA LEU A 527 22.28 -30.02 -9.25
C LEU A 527 23.13 -29.69 -8.02
N LEU A 528 22.61 -29.93 -6.81
CA LEU A 528 23.35 -29.75 -5.54
C LEU A 528 24.63 -30.60 -5.46
N LYS A 529 24.68 -31.75 -6.15
CA LYS A 529 25.91 -32.58 -6.20
C LYS A 529 27.03 -31.94 -7.02
N LEU A 530 26.74 -30.89 -7.79
CA LEU A 530 27.70 -30.16 -8.62
C LEU A 530 28.13 -28.82 -8.02
N SER A 531 27.49 -28.34 -6.95
CA SER A 531 27.71 -27.00 -6.38
C SER A 531 28.88 -26.91 -5.40
#